data_AF-A0A822HLU8-F1
#
_entry.id   AF-A0A822HLU8-F1
#
_cell.length_a   1.000
_cell.length_b   1.000
_cell.length_c   1.000
_cell.angle_alpha   90.00
_cell.angle_beta   90.00
_cell.angle_gamma   90.00
#
_symmetry.space_group_name_H-M   'P 1'
#
loop_
_entity.id
_entity.type
_entity.pdbx_description
1 polymer ?
#
loop_
_entity_poly.entity_id
_entity_poly.type
_entity_poly.pdbx_seq_one_letter_code
_entity_poly.pdbx_strand_id
1 'polypeptide(L)' 'TKCTQTRPPGCLIYTQKDVNIFEVCGWKTKTYCEDLCLLATLFIESKVEIKNVHRFRFYVLTVCHNDNQYEFAGFFF' A
#
# COMPACT_ATOMS: atom_id res chain seq x y z
N THR A 1 11.52 6.64 -17.20
CA THR A 1 11.76 7.39 -15.95
C THR A 1 12.14 6.40 -14.87
N LYS A 2 13.26 6.56 -14.16
CA LYS A 2 13.64 5.62 -13.10
C LYS A 2 12.81 5.90 -11.85
N CYS A 3 12.20 4.88 -11.26
CA CYS A 3 11.52 4.99 -9.97
C CYS A 3 12.57 5.11 -8.86
N THR A 4 12.43 6.10 -7.97
CA THR A 4 13.31 6.30 -6.81
C THR A 4 12.67 5.81 -5.50
N GLN A 5 11.40 5.41 -5.54
CA GLN A 5 10.64 5.01 -4.37
C GLN A 5 10.90 3.55 -4.03
N THR A 6 11.38 3.27 -2.81
CA THR A 6 11.73 1.92 -2.34
C THR A 6 10.80 1.38 -1.25
N ARG A 7 9.79 2.16 -0.85
CA ARG A 7 8.83 1.83 0.20
C ARG A 7 7.45 2.43 -0.08
N PRO A 8 6.36 1.88 0.48
CA PRO A 8 5.05 2.52 0.41
C PRO A 8 5.10 3.98 0.90
N PRO A 9 4.30 4.88 0.33
CA PRO A 9 4.14 6.22 0.89
C PRO A 9 3.43 6.13 2.26
N GLY A 10 3.38 7.23 3.02
CA GLY A 10 2.71 7.27 4.32
C GLY A 10 3.64 7.01 5.50
N CYS A 11 3.07 6.58 6.62
CA CYS A 11 3.78 6.43 7.89
C CYS A 11 4.00 4.96 8.23
N LEU A 12 5.22 4.56 8.59
CA LEU A 12 5.47 3.24 9.15
C LEU A 12 4.90 3.20 10.58
N ILE A 13 3.85 2.40 10.80
CA ILE A 13 3.14 2.32 12.10
C ILE A 13 3.43 1.03 12.85
N TYR A 14 4.01 0.03 12.18
CA TYR A 14 4.34 -1.25 12.76
C TYR A 14 5.59 -1.82 12.13
N THR A 15 6.50 -2.32 12.95
CA THR A 15 7.63 -3.14 12.51
C THR A 15 7.84 -4.27 13.51
N GLN A 16 7.94 -5.50 13.01
CA GLN A 16 8.34 -6.65 13.80
C GLN A 16 9.01 -7.68 12.90
N LYS A 17 10.27 -8.00 13.20
CA LYS A 17 11.11 -8.88 12.37
C LYS A 17 11.20 -8.32 10.94
N ASP A 18 10.78 -9.09 9.95
CA ASP A 18 10.73 -8.78 8.54
C ASP A 18 9.41 -8.11 8.13
N VAL A 19 8.40 -8.06 9.00
CA VAL A 19 7.07 -7.53 8.67
C VAL A 19 6.95 -6.06 9.05
N ASN A 20 6.44 -5.27 8.11
CA ASN A 20 6.23 -3.83 8.26
C ASN A 20 4.82 -3.44 7.78
N ILE A 21 4.18 -2.49 8.48
CA ILE A 21 2.88 -1.94 8.06
C ILE A 21 2.98 -0.42 7.91
N PHE A 22 2.63 0.06 6.73
CA PHE A 22 2.54 1.47 6.40
C PHE A 22 1.08 1.92 6.40
N GLU A 23 0.80 2.97 7.16
CA GLU A 23 -0.46 3.69 7.14
C GLU A 23 -0.44 4.74 6.02
N VAL A 24 -1.31 4.55 5.03
CA VAL A 24 -1.40 5.36 3.82
C VAL A 24 -2.75 6.06 3.77
N CYS A 25 -2.73 7.38 3.68
CA CYS A 25 -3.95 8.17 3.72
C CYS A 25 -4.46 8.44 2.31
N GLY A 26 -5.63 7.90 1.94
CA GLY A 26 -6.15 7.96 0.58
C GLY A 26 -6.35 9.37 0.01
N TRP A 27 -6.56 10.37 0.87
CA TRP A 27 -6.65 11.78 0.43
C TRP A 27 -5.29 12.40 0.12
N LYS A 28 -4.20 11.97 0.79
CA LYS A 28 -2.84 12.51 0.57
C LYS A 28 -2.15 11.85 -0.63
N THR A 29 -2.41 10.56 -0.85
CA THR A 29 -1.70 9.73 -1.84
C THR A 29 -2.68 9.02 -2.75
N LYS A 30 -3.55 9.82 -3.40
CA LYS A 30 -4.67 9.33 -4.21
C LYS A 30 -4.24 8.33 -5.28
N THR A 31 -3.27 8.68 -6.12
CA THR A 31 -2.82 7.82 -7.24
C THR A 31 -2.35 6.45 -6.76
N TYR A 32 -1.49 6.40 -5.73
CA TYR A 32 -1.02 5.13 -5.17
C TYR A 32 -2.17 4.25 -4.64
N CYS A 33 -3.18 4.87 -4.02
CA CYS A 33 -4.33 4.13 -3.50
C CYS A 33 -5.27 3.66 -4.62
N GLU A 34 -5.43 4.44 -5.69
CA GLU A 34 -6.18 4.04 -6.88
C GLU A 34 -5.49 2.85 -7.58
N ASP A 35 -4.16 2.89 -7.72
CA ASP A 35 -3.37 1.80 -8.29
C ASP A 35 -3.46 0.52 -7.44
N LEU A 36 -3.39 0.64 -6.11
CA LEU A 36 -3.64 -0.49 -5.19
C LEU A 36 -5.06 -1.05 -5.36
N CYS A 37 -6.05 -0.17 -5.50
CA CYS A 37 -7.42 -0.61 -5.73
C CYS A 37 -7.57 -1.36 -7.05
N LEU A 38 -6.94 -0.86 -8.12
CA LEU A 38 -6.92 -1.52 -9.42
C LEU A 38 -6.24 -2.89 -9.33
N LEU A 39 -5.09 -3.00 -8.67
CA LEU A 39 -4.41 -4.28 -8.42
C LEU A 39 -5.35 -5.26 -7.71
N ALA A 40 -6.06 -4.81 -6.67
CA ALA A 40 -6.99 -5.66 -5.93
C ALA A 40 -8.20 -6.14 -6.75
N THR A 41 -8.65 -5.41 -7.78
CA THR A 41 -9.75 -5.90 -8.65
C THR A 41 -9.39 -7.16 -9.42
N LEU A 42 -8.10 -7.47 -9.57
CA LEU A 42 -7.64 -8.70 -10.22
C LEU A 42 -7.79 -9.94 -9.32
N PHE A 43 -7.86 -9.74 -8.00
CA PHE A 43 -7.89 -10.82 -7.01
C PHE A 43 -9.16 -10.84 -6.14
N ILE A 44 -9.93 -9.75 -6.13
CA ILE A 44 -11.14 -9.58 -5.32
C ILE A 44 -12.30 -9.23 -6.25
N GLU A 45 -13.10 -10.24 -6.60
CA GLU A 45 -14.23 -10.11 -7.53
C GLU A 45 -15.28 -9.10 -7.03
N SER A 46 -15.50 -9.04 -5.71
CA SER A 46 -16.50 -8.14 -5.10
C SER A 46 -16.02 -6.68 -4.94
N LYS A 47 -14.85 -6.31 -5.48
CA LYS A 47 -14.31 -4.96 -5.33
C LYS A 47 -14.91 -3.98 -6.36
N VAL A 48 -15.75 -3.07 -5.88
CA VAL A 48 -16.45 -2.08 -6.72
C VAL A 48 -15.86 -0.67 -6.65
N GLU A 49 -15.20 -0.31 -5.54
CA GLU A 49 -14.78 1.06 -5.27
C GLU A 49 -13.29 1.29 -5.59
N ILE A 50 -12.99 1.90 -6.75
CA ILE A 50 -11.62 2.23 -7.18
C ILE A 50 -11.32 3.72 -7.08
N LYS A 51 -12.28 4.61 -7.40
CA LYS A 51 -12.03 6.07 -7.55
C LYS A 51 -12.24 6.90 -6.28
N ASN A 52 -12.99 6.37 -5.31
CA ASN A 52 -13.33 7.08 -4.07
C ASN A 52 -12.35 6.78 -2.93
N VAL A 53 -11.05 6.60 -3.24
CA VAL A 53 -10.01 6.24 -2.25
C VAL A 53 -9.81 7.29 -1.15
N HIS A 54 -10.18 8.55 -1.39
CA HIS A 54 -10.04 9.64 -0.43
C HIS A 54 -10.79 9.41 0.89
N ARG A 55 -11.76 8.49 0.91
CA ARG A 55 -12.56 8.13 2.09
C ARG A 55 -11.90 7.08 2.98
N PHE A 56 -10.83 6.44 2.50
CA PHE A 56 -10.24 5.26 3.13
C PHE A 56 -8.81 5.52 3.60
N ARG A 57 -8.39 4.70 4.57
CA ARG A 57 -7.03 4.65 5.07
C ARG A 57 -6.51 3.25 4.81
N PHE A 58 -5.45 3.15 4.03
CA PHE A 58 -4.88 1.90 3.60
C PHE A 58 -3.76 1.50 4.56
N TYR A 59 -3.69 0.23 4.88
CA TYR A 59 -2.64 -0.39 5.67
C TYR A 59 -1.89 -1.36 4.78
N VAL A 60 -0.72 -0.94 4.32
CA VAL A 60 0.10 -1.68 3.37
C VAL A 60 1.11 -2.54 4.12
N LEU A 61 1.02 -3.84 3.93
CA LEU A 61 1.92 -4.84 4.48
C LEU A 61 3.12 -5.01 3.54
N THR A 62 4.32 -4.97 4.09
CA THR A 62 5.55 -5.28 3.36
C THR A 62 6.44 -6.22 4.13
N VAL A 63 7.18 -7.05 3.42
CA VAL A 63 8.22 -7.95 3.96
C VAL A 63 9.60 -7.41 3.56
N CYS A 64 10.54 -7.40 4.51
CA CYS A 64 11.92 -6.99 4.28
C CYS A 64 12.84 -8.19 4.48
N HIS A 65 13.39 -8.73 3.39
CA HIS A 65 14.39 -9.81 3.44
C HIS A 65 15.82 -9.32 3.66
N ASN A 66 16.13 -8.10 3.22
CA ASN A 66 17.43 -7.43 3.33
C ASN A 66 17.23 -5.97 3.79
N ASP A 67 18.31 -5.32 4.24
CA ASP A 67 18.25 -3.92 4.67
C ASP A 67 17.72 -3.00 3.55
N ASN A 68 16.63 -2.29 3.86
CA ASN A 68 15.97 -1.24 3.05
C ASN A 68 15.18 -1.66 1.80
N GLN A 69 14.82 -2.94 1.62
CA GLN A 69 13.91 -3.37 0.54
C GLN A 69 12.54 -3.76 1.11
N TYR A 70 11.53 -2.91 0.89
CA TYR A 70 10.16 -3.16 1.34
C TYR A 70 9.36 -3.79 0.20
N GLU A 71 9.26 -5.13 0.21
CA GLU A 71 8.50 -5.86 -0.80
C GLU A 71 7.01 -5.87 -0.42
N PHE A 72 6.16 -5.45 -1.35
CA PHE A 72 4.71 -5.44 -1.14
C PHE A 72 4.19 -6.87 -0.97
N ALA A 73 3.52 -7.14 0.14
CA ALA A 73 2.92 -8.44 0.45
C ALA A 73 1.38 -8.40 0.41
N GLY A 74 0.78 -7.25 0.68
CA GLY A 74 -0.68 -7.08 0.66
C GLY A 74 -1.12 -5.78 1.31
N PHE A 75 -2.44 -5.57 1.39
CA PHE A 75 -3.01 -4.42 2.09
C PHE A 75 -4.47 -4.67 2.51
N PHE A 76 -4.96 -3.84 3.42
CA PHE A 76 -6.39 -3.69 3.76
C PHE A 76 -6.71 -2.20 3.96
N PHE A 77 -8.00 -1.82 3.91
CA PHE A 77 -8.44 -0.42 3.98
C PHE A 77 -9.80 -0.26 4.66
#